data_AF-A0A0A2MKU2-F1
#
_entry.id   AF-A0A0A2MKU2-F1
#
_cell.length_a   1.000
_cell.length_b   1.000
_cell.length_c   1.000
_cell.angle_alpha   90.00
_cell.angle_beta   90.00
_cell.angle_gamma   90.00
#
_symmetry.space_group_name_H-M   'P 1'
#
loop_
_entity.id
_entity.type
_entity.pdbx_description
1 polymer ?
#
loop_
_entity_poly.entity_id
_entity_poly.type
_entity_poly.pdbx_seq_one_letter_code
_entity_poly.pdbx_strand_id
1 'polypeptide(L)'
;MKSPIINAVWATALITILGSCSKTETFSLNQSGISQNELKELALTKGDTIAYHQLSIGYMDSPNDPNFYTVASTMAKKHKYHEAYLDSYYTLTDYYHRSNYRNLDDLDISKRKLAISYLILGAENGSKECKKLLGHYYIDGKYIAQNMKEGKRLIQEGELY
;
A
#
# COMPACT_ATOMS: atom_id res chain seq x y z
N MET A 1 -64.18 28.15 13.28
CA MET A 1 -63.40 29.29 13.80
C MET A 1 -61.93 29.05 13.46
N LYS A 2 -61.38 29.90 12.60
CA LYS A 2 -59.96 30.19 12.28
C LYS A 2 -58.90 29.06 12.36
N SER A 3 -58.42 28.63 11.19
CA SER A 3 -56.97 28.51 10.90
C SER A 3 -56.39 29.92 10.60
N PRO A 4 -55.06 30.17 10.40
CA PRO A 4 -53.88 29.29 10.31
C PRO A 4 -52.65 29.81 11.13
N ILE A 5 -51.48 29.15 11.04
CA ILE A 5 -50.14 29.71 10.70
C ILE A 5 -49.04 28.68 11.01
N ILE A 6 -48.50 28.15 9.92
CA ILE A 6 -47.14 27.69 9.61
C ILE A 6 -46.05 28.26 10.53
N ASN A 7 -45.16 27.40 11.03
CA ASN A 7 -43.74 27.74 11.19
C ASN A 7 -42.89 26.47 11.05
N ALA A 8 -42.18 26.41 9.93
CA ALA A 8 -41.11 25.47 9.66
C ALA A 8 -39.86 25.91 10.41
N VAL A 9 -39.21 25.00 11.13
CA VAL A 9 -37.76 25.06 11.36
C VAL A 9 -37.23 23.64 11.16
N TRP A 10 -36.50 23.47 10.06
CA TRP A 10 -35.68 22.31 9.79
C TRP A 10 -34.46 22.38 10.70
N ALA A 11 -34.38 21.48 11.68
CA ALA A 11 -33.12 21.24 12.38
C ALA A 11 -32.39 20.12 11.66
N THR A 12 -31.57 20.52 10.70
CA THR A 12 -30.51 19.71 10.11
C THR A 12 -29.51 19.33 11.21
N ALA A 13 -29.54 18.07 11.67
CA ALA A 13 -28.47 17.54 12.50
C ALA A 13 -27.25 17.26 11.62
N LEU A 14 -26.24 18.10 11.76
CA LEU A 14 -24.93 17.98 11.12
C LEU A 14 -24.32 16.60 11.38
N ILE A 15 -23.94 15.93 10.29
CA ILE A 15 -22.92 14.89 10.29
C ILE A 15 -21.60 15.57 10.63
N THR A 16 -21.06 15.30 11.83
CA THR A 16 -19.65 15.52 12.12
C THR A 16 -18.97 14.16 12.18
N ILE A 17 -18.42 13.75 11.03
CA ILE A 17 -17.35 12.76 10.98
C ILE A 17 -16.09 13.49 11.41
N LEU A 18 -15.61 13.27 12.62
CA LEU A 18 -14.22 13.53 12.96
C LEU A 18 -13.69 12.47 13.93
N GLY A 19 -12.79 11.65 13.39
CA GLY A 19 -11.70 11.04 14.14
C GLY A 19 -12.04 9.75 14.87
N SER A 20 -12.14 8.63 14.13
CA SER A 20 -11.62 7.39 14.68
C SER A 20 -10.11 7.57 14.85
N CYS A 21 -9.72 8.08 16.01
CA CYS A 21 -8.35 8.07 16.48
C CYS A 21 -8.02 6.59 16.70
N SER A 22 -7.42 5.92 15.71
CA SER A 22 -6.81 4.62 15.97
C SER A 22 -5.69 4.90 16.95
N LYS A 23 -5.92 4.58 18.22
CA LYS A 23 -4.92 4.60 19.26
C LYS A 23 -3.70 3.88 18.70
N THR A 24 -2.60 4.60 18.51
CA THR A 24 -1.29 3.98 18.36
C THR A 24 -0.98 3.33 19.70
N GLU A 25 -1.44 2.09 19.85
CA GLU A 25 -0.93 1.22 20.89
C GLU A 25 0.54 0.97 20.57
N THR A 26 1.40 1.51 21.43
CA THR A 26 2.82 1.17 21.43
C THR A 26 2.92 -0.32 21.72
N PHE A 27 3.09 -1.14 20.69
CA PHE A 27 3.36 -2.56 20.85
C PHE A 27 4.70 -2.73 21.55
N SER A 28 4.65 -3.21 22.79
CA SER A 28 5.82 -3.63 23.55
C SER A 28 6.47 -4.83 22.84
N LEU A 29 7.75 -4.71 22.49
CA LEU A 29 8.54 -5.73 21.78
C LEU A 29 8.73 -7.04 22.57
N ASN A 30 8.19 -7.17 23.79
CA ASN A 30 8.44 -8.33 24.63
C ASN A 30 7.20 -9.19 24.92
N GLN A 31 6.05 -8.93 24.30
CA GLN A 31 4.92 -9.88 24.31
C GLN A 31 4.08 -9.79 23.05
N SER A 32 3.99 -10.92 22.33
CA SER A 32 2.76 -11.31 21.65
C SER A 32 2.75 -12.83 21.52
N GLY A 33 1.79 -13.48 22.18
CA GLY A 33 1.54 -14.92 22.07
C GLY A 33 0.91 -15.35 20.73
N ILE A 34 0.82 -14.43 19.76
CA ILE A 34 0.23 -14.68 18.44
C ILE A 34 1.30 -15.32 17.56
N SER A 35 1.02 -16.52 17.07
CA SER A 35 1.94 -17.25 16.19
C SER A 35 2.05 -16.60 14.80
N GLN A 36 3.15 -16.84 14.07
CA GLN A 36 3.27 -16.40 12.68
C GLN A 36 2.10 -16.88 11.80
N ASN A 37 1.58 -18.08 12.05
CA ASN A 37 0.45 -18.62 11.29
C ASN A 37 -0.84 -17.83 11.56
N GLU A 38 -1.07 -17.44 12.81
CA GLU A 38 -2.22 -16.62 13.19
C GLU A 38 -2.12 -15.21 12.59
N LEU A 39 -0.93 -14.60 12.60
CA LEU A 39 -0.70 -13.33 11.91
C LEU A 39 -1.00 -13.43 10.41
N LYS A 40 -0.53 -14.51 9.76
CA LYS A 40 -0.81 -14.77 8.34
C LYS A 40 -2.30 -14.89 8.09
N GLU A 41 -3.01 -15.65 8.93
CA GLU A 41 -4.45 -15.82 8.79
C GLU A 41 -5.20 -14.50 8.94
N LEU A 42 -4.86 -13.67 9.94
CA LEU A 42 -5.45 -12.35 10.15
C LEU A 42 -5.23 -11.43 8.94
N ALA A 43 -4.01 -11.34 8.42
CA ALA A 43 -3.71 -10.54 7.24
C ALA A 43 -4.46 -11.05 6.00
N LEU A 44 -4.35 -12.34 5.68
CA LEU A 44 -4.93 -12.91 4.45
C LEU A 44 -6.47 -12.88 4.44
N THR A 45 -7.11 -13.17 5.58
CA THR A 45 -8.57 -13.29 5.66
C THR A 45 -9.24 -11.96 5.95
N LYS A 46 -8.75 -11.20 6.94
CA LYS A 46 -9.40 -9.98 7.44
C LYS A 46 -8.78 -8.69 6.92
N GLY A 47 -7.60 -8.76 6.29
CA GLY A 47 -6.89 -7.55 5.87
C GLY A 47 -6.29 -6.79 7.05
N ASP A 48 -5.97 -7.49 8.14
CA ASP A 48 -5.43 -6.88 9.35
C ASP A 48 -4.03 -6.27 9.09
N THR A 49 -3.95 -4.94 9.13
CA THR A 49 -2.73 -4.19 8.81
C THR A 49 -1.69 -4.25 9.93
N ILE A 50 -2.11 -4.47 11.18
CA ILE A 50 -1.20 -4.65 12.31
C ILE A 50 -0.53 -6.01 12.18
N ALA A 51 -1.30 -7.06 11.92
CA ALA A 51 -0.76 -8.40 11.68
C ALA A 51 0.17 -8.41 10.46
N TYR A 52 -0.22 -7.71 9.39
CA TYR A 52 0.63 -7.52 8.22
C TYR A 52 1.95 -6.80 8.56
N HIS A 53 1.89 -5.71 9.32
CA HIS A 53 3.09 -4.96 9.69
C HIS A 53 4.05 -5.81 10.54
N GLN A 54 3.52 -6.61 11.47
CA GLN A 54 4.34 -7.54 12.26
C GLN A 54 4.98 -8.63 11.38
N LEU A 55 4.26 -9.15 10.40
CA LEU A 55 4.84 -10.06 9.40
C LEU A 55 5.94 -9.36 8.59
N SER A 56 5.68 -8.17 8.07
CA SER A 56 6.67 -7.39 7.30
C SER A 56 7.97 -7.20 8.08
N ILE A 57 7.89 -6.82 9.36
CA ILE A 57 9.05 -6.77 10.27
C ILE A 57 9.73 -8.13 10.37
N GLY A 58 8.97 -9.20 10.58
CA GLY A 58 9.51 -10.56 10.72
C GLY A 58 10.20 -11.10 9.46
N TYR A 59 9.87 -10.59 8.27
CA TYR A 59 10.49 -10.96 7.00
C TYR A 59 11.55 -9.95 6.51
N MET A 60 11.92 -8.94 7.31
CA MET A 60 12.90 -7.92 6.90
C MET A 60 14.25 -8.49 6.45
N ASP A 61 14.72 -9.57 7.08
CA ASP A 61 15.99 -10.24 6.73
C ASP A 61 15.86 -11.19 5.54
N SER A 62 14.63 -11.52 5.13
CA SER A 62 14.32 -12.41 4.02
C SER A 62 13.12 -11.91 3.22
N PRO A 63 13.19 -10.69 2.64
CA PRO A 63 12.04 -10.02 2.03
C PRO A 63 11.58 -10.68 0.73
N ASN A 64 12.39 -11.58 0.17
CA ASN A 64 12.08 -12.39 -1.00
C ASN A 64 11.47 -13.78 -0.65
N ASP A 65 11.16 -14.04 0.62
CA ASP A 65 10.52 -15.30 1.04
C ASP A 65 9.14 -15.47 0.35
N PRO A 66 8.89 -16.62 -0.31
CA PRO A 66 7.61 -16.87 -0.99
C PRO A 66 6.37 -16.77 -0.09
N ASN A 67 6.52 -17.04 1.21
CA ASN A 67 5.43 -16.87 2.18
C ASN A 67 5.09 -15.39 2.36
N PHE A 68 6.10 -14.52 2.44
CA PHE A 68 5.87 -13.09 2.53
C PHE A 68 5.25 -12.55 1.24
N TYR A 69 5.73 -12.99 0.07
CA TYR A 69 5.13 -12.63 -1.21
C TYR A 69 3.63 -12.92 -1.24
N THR A 70 3.22 -14.10 -0.75
CA THR A 70 1.81 -14.52 -0.73
C THR A 70 0.97 -13.57 0.10
N VAL A 71 1.47 -13.15 1.27
CA VAL A 71 0.79 -12.21 2.15
C VAL A 71 0.75 -10.82 1.54
N ALA A 72 1.88 -10.26 1.12
CA ALA A 72 1.99 -8.93 0.52
C ALA A 72 1.12 -8.81 -0.74
N SER A 73 1.20 -9.79 -1.66
CA SER A 73 0.40 -9.78 -2.88
C SER A 73 -1.11 -9.85 -2.63
N THR A 74 -1.52 -10.59 -1.59
CA THR A 74 -2.93 -10.65 -1.17
C THR A 74 -3.37 -9.35 -0.54
N MET A 75 -2.59 -8.78 0.39
CA MET A 75 -2.88 -7.50 1.03
C MET A 75 -2.98 -6.35 0.02
N ALA A 76 -2.10 -6.35 -0.99
CA ALA A 76 -2.14 -5.41 -2.09
C ALA A 76 -3.41 -5.60 -2.94
N LYS A 77 -3.63 -6.80 -3.50
CA LYS A 77 -4.67 -7.01 -4.52
C LYS A 77 -6.08 -7.15 -3.96
N LYS A 78 -6.24 -7.87 -2.85
CA LYS A 78 -7.54 -8.17 -2.24
C LYS A 78 -7.97 -7.04 -1.30
N HIS A 79 -7.06 -6.61 -0.44
CA HIS A 79 -7.37 -5.66 0.63
C HIS A 79 -7.00 -4.21 0.29
N LYS A 80 -6.32 -3.97 -0.86
CA LYS A 80 -5.91 -2.64 -1.33
C LYS A 80 -5.05 -1.88 -0.32
N TYR A 81 -4.32 -2.59 0.53
CA TYR A 81 -3.45 -1.95 1.51
C TYR A 81 -2.22 -1.36 0.80
N HIS A 82 -2.02 -0.05 0.96
CA HIS A 82 -1.10 0.72 0.12
C HIS A 82 0.37 0.31 0.27
N GLU A 83 0.83 -0.01 1.49
CA GLU A 83 2.22 -0.45 1.74
C GLU A 83 2.52 -1.79 1.05
N ALA A 84 1.54 -2.70 1.03
CA ALA A 84 1.73 -4.03 0.49
C ALA A 84 1.98 -4.06 -1.03
N TYR A 85 1.62 -3.00 -1.76
CA TYR A 85 1.99 -2.88 -3.18
C TYR A 85 3.50 -2.75 -3.37
N LEU A 86 4.16 -1.94 -2.54
CA LEU A 86 5.60 -1.77 -2.60
C LEU A 86 6.32 -3.05 -2.17
N ASP A 87 5.87 -3.66 -1.07
CA ASP A 87 6.44 -4.92 -0.59
C ASP A 87 6.31 -6.03 -1.63
N SER A 88 5.16 -6.12 -2.30
CA SER A 88 4.95 -7.07 -3.41
C SER A 88 5.95 -6.83 -4.54
N TYR A 89 6.19 -5.56 -4.90
CA TYR A 89 7.20 -5.19 -5.89
C TYR A 89 8.61 -5.57 -5.42
N TYR A 90 9.01 -5.26 -4.19
CA TYR A 90 10.35 -5.59 -3.67
C TYR A 90 10.59 -7.09 -3.62
N THR A 91 9.61 -7.84 -3.17
CA THR A 91 9.66 -9.30 -3.11
C THR A 91 9.84 -9.91 -4.51
N LEU A 92 9.12 -9.39 -5.51
CA LEU A 92 9.20 -9.86 -6.90
C LEU A 92 10.52 -9.52 -7.60
N THR A 93 11.11 -8.38 -7.24
CA THR A 93 12.27 -7.82 -7.94
C THR A 93 13.59 -8.12 -7.24
N ASP A 94 13.54 -8.75 -6.07
CA ASP A 94 14.68 -8.97 -5.17
C ASP A 94 15.42 -7.66 -4.86
N TYR A 95 14.64 -6.58 -4.67
CA TYR A 95 15.12 -5.20 -4.65
C TYR A 95 16.34 -4.98 -3.75
N TYR A 96 16.32 -5.53 -2.54
CA TYR A 96 17.33 -5.28 -1.50
C TYR A 96 18.70 -5.91 -1.81
N HIS A 97 18.77 -6.90 -2.69
CA HIS A 97 20.01 -7.59 -3.04
C HIS A 97 20.63 -7.10 -4.35
N ARG A 98 20.05 -6.07 -4.98
CA ARG A 98 20.45 -5.60 -6.32
C ARG A 98 21.28 -4.32 -6.27
N SER A 99 22.39 -4.33 -7.01
CA SER A 99 23.24 -3.15 -7.20
C SER A 99 22.56 -2.04 -8.02
N ASN A 100 21.64 -2.40 -8.92
CA ASN A 100 20.78 -1.48 -9.66
C ASN A 100 19.32 -1.90 -9.51
N TYR A 101 18.66 -1.37 -8.49
CA TYR A 101 17.31 -1.74 -8.07
C TYR A 101 16.19 -1.32 -9.03
N ARG A 102 16.46 -0.43 -10.01
CA ARG A 102 15.52 -0.05 -11.09
C ARG A 102 15.74 -0.84 -12.37
N ASN A 103 16.83 -1.56 -12.50
CA ASN A 103 17.00 -2.47 -13.62
C ASN A 103 16.13 -3.71 -13.36
N LEU A 104 15.33 -4.15 -14.33
CA LEU A 104 14.50 -5.35 -14.27
C LEU A 104 14.80 -6.32 -15.43
N ASP A 105 15.95 -6.17 -16.09
CA ASP A 105 16.32 -6.91 -17.31
C ASP A 105 16.48 -8.41 -17.06
N ASP A 106 16.86 -8.79 -15.84
CA ASP A 106 17.01 -10.16 -15.35
C ASP A 106 15.67 -10.87 -15.09
N LEU A 107 14.58 -10.11 -14.95
CA LEU A 107 13.24 -10.69 -14.79
C LEU A 107 12.68 -11.09 -16.15
N ASP A 108 11.99 -12.22 -16.18
CA ASP A 108 11.16 -12.58 -17.33
C ASP A 108 10.08 -11.51 -17.57
N ILE A 109 9.60 -11.42 -18.81
CA ILE A 109 8.68 -10.36 -19.26
C ILE A 109 7.40 -10.33 -18.40
N SER A 110 6.91 -11.49 -17.97
CA SER A 110 5.68 -11.59 -17.19
C SER A 110 5.88 -11.07 -15.77
N LYS A 111 6.96 -11.48 -15.09
CA LYS A 111 7.32 -10.93 -13.77
C LYS A 111 7.59 -9.44 -13.81
N ARG A 112 8.26 -8.96 -14.86
CA ARG A 112 8.53 -7.54 -15.05
C ARG A 112 7.26 -6.71 -15.19
N LYS A 113 6.32 -7.16 -16.04
CA LYS A 113 5.00 -6.52 -16.18
C LYS A 113 4.23 -6.53 -14.86
N LEU A 114 4.28 -7.65 -14.13
CA LEU A 114 3.64 -7.77 -12.84
C LEU A 114 4.23 -6.80 -11.80
N ALA A 115 5.56 -6.70 -11.72
CA ALA A 115 6.24 -5.75 -10.83
C ALA A 115 5.81 -4.30 -11.13
N ILE A 116 5.84 -3.89 -12.40
CA ILE A 116 5.34 -2.57 -12.82
C ILE A 116 3.87 -2.37 -12.44
N SER A 117 3.02 -3.39 -12.61
CA SER A 117 1.60 -3.28 -12.24
C SER A 117 1.38 -3.01 -10.76
N TYR A 118 2.22 -3.56 -9.87
CA TYR A 118 2.16 -3.26 -8.44
C TYR A 118 2.50 -1.79 -8.16
N LEU A 119 3.46 -1.21 -8.89
CA LEU A 119 3.77 0.21 -8.74
C LEU A 119 2.64 1.11 -9.22
N ILE A 120 2.02 0.78 -10.36
CA ILE A 120 0.86 1.50 -10.89
C ILE A 120 -0.29 1.48 -9.87
N LEU A 121 -0.70 0.28 -9.45
CA LEU A 121 -1.80 0.13 -8.49
C LEU A 121 -1.48 0.77 -7.14
N GLY A 122 -0.24 0.65 -6.66
CA GLY A 122 0.19 1.30 -5.43
C GLY A 122 0.13 2.82 -5.53
N ALA A 123 0.57 3.41 -6.65
CA ALA A 123 0.49 4.84 -6.89
C ALA A 123 -0.96 5.34 -6.91
N GLU A 124 -1.86 4.59 -7.56
CA GLU A 124 -3.31 4.87 -7.59
C GLU A 124 -3.96 4.76 -6.21
N ASN A 125 -3.48 3.86 -5.35
CA ASN A 125 -3.96 3.66 -3.98
C ASN A 125 -3.20 4.50 -2.93
N GLY A 126 -2.45 5.52 -3.36
CA GLY A 126 -1.85 6.52 -2.47
C GLY A 126 -0.49 6.14 -1.87
N SER A 127 0.14 5.04 -2.30
CA SER A 127 1.49 4.70 -1.86
C SER A 127 2.51 5.67 -2.46
N LYS A 128 3.07 6.54 -1.60
CA LYS A 128 4.07 7.56 -1.98
C LYS A 128 5.33 6.95 -2.58
N GLU A 129 5.82 5.86 -1.99
CA GLU A 129 6.99 5.15 -2.50
C GLU A 129 6.74 4.55 -3.88
N CYS A 130 5.56 3.95 -4.09
CA CYS A 130 5.16 3.49 -5.41
C CYS A 130 5.09 4.65 -6.41
N LYS A 131 4.55 5.82 -6.02
CA LYS A 131 4.54 7.01 -6.89
C LYS A 131 5.95 7.44 -7.29
N LYS A 132 6.87 7.59 -6.33
CA LYS A 132 8.26 7.97 -6.62
C LYS A 132 8.92 6.98 -7.57
N LEU A 133 8.82 5.69 -7.27
CA LEU A 133 9.47 4.65 -8.06
C LEU A 133 8.87 4.53 -9.47
N LEU A 134 7.54 4.57 -9.58
CA LEU A 134 6.84 4.61 -10.87
C LEU A 134 7.21 5.86 -11.67
N GLY A 135 7.35 7.00 -11.01
CA GLY A 135 7.74 8.25 -11.66
C GLY A 135 9.13 8.17 -12.29
N HIS A 136 10.09 7.52 -11.61
CA HIS A 136 11.39 7.21 -12.20
C HIS A 136 11.28 6.31 -13.44
N TYR A 137 10.46 5.25 -13.40
CA TYR A 137 10.24 4.39 -14.58
C TYR A 137 9.64 5.15 -15.77
N TYR A 138 8.73 6.10 -15.53
CA TYR A 138 8.16 6.93 -16.59
C TYR A 138 9.18 7.90 -17.19
N ILE A 139 10.10 8.44 -16.39
CA ILE A 139 11.18 9.30 -16.89
C ILE A 139 12.17 8.48 -17.72
N ASP A 140 12.56 7.31 -17.21
CA ASP A 140 13.52 6.43 -17.89
C ASP A 140 12.96 5.90 -19.22
N GLY A 141 11.65 5.64 -19.31
CA GLY A 141 11.03 5.02 -20.49
C GLY A 141 11.44 3.56 -20.68
N LYS A 142 12.02 2.94 -19.65
CA LYS A 142 12.44 1.55 -19.64
C LYS A 142 11.32 0.72 -18.99
N TYR A 143 10.82 -0.29 -19.71
CA TYR A 143 9.72 -1.21 -19.33
C TYR A 143 8.29 -0.63 -19.39
N ILE A 144 8.15 0.69 -19.28
CA ILE A 144 6.91 1.41 -19.56
C ILE A 144 7.17 2.54 -20.55
N ALA A 145 6.13 2.95 -21.29
CA ALA A 145 6.25 4.05 -22.23
C ALA A 145 6.70 5.33 -21.51
N GLN A 146 7.69 6.02 -22.07
CA GLN A 146 8.23 7.23 -21.48
C GLN A 146 7.15 8.31 -21.36
N ASN A 147 7.06 8.94 -20.19
CA ASN A 147 6.20 10.09 -19.95
C ASN A 147 6.82 11.00 -18.87
N MET A 148 7.65 11.94 -19.31
CA MET A 148 8.39 12.82 -18.38
C MET A 148 7.47 13.72 -17.54
N LYS A 149 6.34 14.17 -18.11
CA LYS A 149 5.38 15.03 -17.40
C LYS A 149 4.77 14.27 -16.23
N GLU A 150 4.28 13.06 -16.51
CA GLU A 150 3.68 12.19 -15.52
C GLU A 150 4.70 11.73 -14.48
N GLY A 151 5.91 11.37 -14.92
CA GLY A 151 6.96 10.93 -14.01
C GLY A 151 7.34 12.00 -12.98
N LYS A 152 7.49 13.27 -13.41
CA LYS A 152 7.74 14.39 -12.50
C LYS A 152 6.58 14.65 -11.55
N ARG A 153 5.33 14.57 -12.04
CA ARG A 153 4.12 14.73 -11.21
C ARG A 153 4.08 13.69 -10.10
N LEU A 154 4.31 12.41 -10.42
CA LEU A 154 4.29 11.34 -9.44
C LEU A 154 5.39 11.46 -8.39
N ILE A 155 6.61 11.84 -8.79
CA ILE A 155 7.71 12.08 -7.85
C ILE A 155 7.33 13.20 -6.88
N GLN A 156 6.86 14.34 -7.40
CA GLN A 156 6.42 15.46 -6.56
C GLN A 156 5.31 15.06 -5.59
N GLU A 157 4.32 14.29 -6.05
CA GLU A 157 3.24 13.82 -5.17
C GLU A 157 3.70 12.83 -4.10
N GLY A 158 4.74 12.04 -4.38
CA GLY A 158 5.33 11.14 -3.41
C GLY A 158 6.26 11.80 -2.39
N GLU A 159 6.65 13.06 -2.62
CA GLU A 159 7.45 13.88 -1.70
C GLU A 159 6.61 14.70 -0.71
N LEU A 160 5.31 14.87 -1.00
CA LEU A 160 4.41 15.64 -0.14
C LEU A 160 3.82 14.74 0.98
N TYR A 161 3.92 15.22 2.22
CA TYR A 161 3.43 14.67 3.52
C TYR A 161 4.21 13.51 4.12
#